data_AF-A0A966Y6V4-F1
#
_entry.id   AF-A0A966Y6V4-F1
#
_cell.length_a   1.000
_cell.length_b   1.000
_cell.length_c   1.000
_cell.angle_alpha   90.00
_cell.angle_beta   90.00
_cell.angle_gamma   90.00
#
_symmetry.space_group_name_H-M   'P 1'
#
loop_
_entity.id
_entity.type
_entity.pdbx_description
1 polymer ?
#
loop_
_entity_poly.entity_id
_entity_poly.type
_entity_poly.pdbx_seq_one_letter_code
_entity_poly.pdbx_strand_id
1 'polypeptide(L)' 'MDWEEGDMFSFPTWMWHQHFNDSETSPCRYLAIQDTFSIKALGLHAIERFPDAPHAH' A
#
# COMPACT_ATOMS: atom_id res chain seq x y z
N MET A 1 9.78 3.96 5.69
CA MET A 1 10.39 2.64 5.93
C MET A 1 11.16 2.34 4.68
N ASP A 2 12.45 2.13 4.82
CA ASP A 2 13.31 1.77 3.70
C ASP A 2 13.33 0.24 3.68
N TRP A 3 13.03 -0.34 2.51
CA TRP A 3 12.87 -1.78 2.34
C TRP A 3 13.58 -2.23 1.07
N GLU A 4 14.04 -3.48 1.07
CA GLU A 4 14.78 -4.08 -0.02
C GLU A 4 14.22 -5.46 -0.43
N GLU A 5 14.85 -6.09 -1.42
CA GLU A 5 14.44 -7.41 -1.90
C GLU A 5 14.53 -8.46 -0.78
N GLY A 6 13.43 -9.16 -0.53
CA GLY A 6 13.33 -10.18 0.52
C GLY A 6 12.64 -9.70 1.80
N ASP A 7 12.46 -8.39 1.96
CA ASP A 7 11.72 -7.85 3.11
C ASP A 7 10.22 -8.16 3.02
N MET A 8 9.62 -8.40 4.19
CA MET A 8 8.17 -8.57 4.34
C MET A 8 7.66 -7.69 5.47
N PHE A 9 6.65 -6.89 5.18
CA PHE A 9 6.00 -6.01 6.14
C PHE A 9 4.48 -6.07 5.99
N SER A 10 3.78 -5.74 7.07
CA SER A 10 2.32 -5.63 7.09
C SER A 10 1.90 -4.36 7.82
N PHE A 11 0.98 -3.61 7.24
CA PHE A 11 0.35 -2.47 7.91
C PHE A 11 -0.91 -2.92 8.64
N PRO A 12 -1.17 -2.44 9.86
CA PRO A 12 -2.45 -2.61 10.53
C PRO A 12 -3.62 -2.08 9.70
N THR A 13 -4.81 -2.61 9.93
CA THR A 13 -6.05 -2.11 9.34
C THR A 13 -6.23 -0.62 9.67
N TRP A 14 -6.69 0.16 8.69
CA TRP A 14 -6.98 1.59 8.81
C TRP A 14 -5.76 2.50 9.08
N MET A 15 -4.55 2.01 8.75
CA MET A 15 -3.34 2.83 8.78
C MET A 15 -3.08 3.50 7.42
N TRP A 16 -2.74 4.78 7.44
CA TRP A 16 -2.23 5.49 6.27
C TRP A 16 -0.90 4.89 5.81
N HIS A 17 -0.79 4.57 4.53
CA HIS A 17 0.43 4.06 3.93
C HIS A 17 0.53 4.47 2.45
N GLN A 18 1.76 4.69 1.97
CA GLN A 18 2.09 5.01 0.59
C GLN A 18 3.44 4.36 0.25
N HIS A 19 3.64 4.04 -1.03
CA HIS A 19 4.88 3.45 -1.52
C HIS A 19 5.63 4.47 -2.39
N PHE A 20 6.94 4.56 -2.20
CA PHE A 20 7.85 5.38 -3.00
C PHE A 20 8.94 4.48 -3.57
N ASN A 21 9.35 4.74 -4.81
CA ASN A 21 10.50 4.09 -5.43
C ASN A 21 11.63 5.12 -5.51
N ASP A 22 12.65 4.93 -4.69
CA ASP A 22 13.76 5.90 -4.59
C ASP A 22 14.80 5.73 -5.72
N SER A 23 14.65 4.72 -6.57
CA SER A 23 15.52 4.51 -7.72
C SER A 23 15.10 5.37 -8.91
N GLU A 24 16.03 6.19 -9.42
CA GLU A 24 15.82 7.04 -10.60
C GLU A 24 15.74 6.27 -11.93
N THR A 25 16.30 5.05 -11.99
CA THR A 25 16.54 4.34 -13.26
C THR A 25 15.88 2.97 -13.33
N SER A 26 15.66 2.33 -12.18
CA SER A 26 15.13 0.97 -12.08
C SER A 26 13.70 0.96 -11.54
N PRO A 27 12.78 0.20 -12.16
CA PRO A 27 11.44 0.00 -11.61
C PRO A 27 11.49 -0.96 -10.43
N CYS A 28 10.71 -0.65 -9.39
CA CYS A 28 10.48 -1.54 -8.26
C CYS A 28 9.18 -2.34 -8.44
N ARG A 29 9.18 -3.61 -8.04
CA ARG A 29 8.00 -4.49 -8.01
C ARG A 29 7.93 -5.20 -6.67
N TYR A 30 6.75 -5.28 -6.09
CA TYR A 30 6.49 -6.03 -4.86
C TYR A 30 5.20 -6.84 -4.99
N LEU A 31 5.08 -7.90 -4.18
CA LEU A 31 3.86 -8.69 -4.09
C LEU A 31 2.99 -8.17 -2.94
N ALA A 32 1.75 -7.77 -3.27
CA ALA A 32 0.76 -7.40 -2.26
C ALA A 32 -0.21 -8.57 -2.03
N ILE A 33 -0.35 -8.98 -0.77
CA ILE A 33 -1.37 -9.94 -0.34
C ILE A 33 -2.40 -9.17 0.49
N GLN A 34 -3.68 -9.24 0.11
CA GLN A 34 -4.76 -8.47 0.74
C GLN A 34 -5.99 -9.33 0.95
N ASP A 35 -6.75 -9.01 2.00
CA ASP A 35 -8.02 -9.65 2.37
C ASP A 35 -9.24 -9.00 1.67
N THR A 36 -9.00 -8.17 0.64
CA THR A 36 -9.99 -7.33 -0.06
C THR A 36 -11.27 -8.08 -0.43
N PHE A 37 -11.16 -9.34 -0.89
CA PHE A 37 -12.34 -10.12 -1.23
C PHE A 37 -13.22 -10.45 -0.01
N SER A 38 -12.62 -10.89 1.09
CA SER A 38 -13.32 -11.23 2.33
C SER A 38 -13.99 -10.00 2.94
N ILE A 39 -13.27 -8.87 3.00
CA ILE A 39 -13.79 -7.61 3.55
C ILE A 39 -14.95 -7.06 2.72
N LYS A 40 -14.89 -7.19 1.39
CA LYS A 40 -16.01 -6.85 0.50
C LYS A 40 -17.21 -7.75 0.73
N ALA A 41 -17.02 -9.06 0.86
CA ALA A 41 -18.11 -10.02 1.09
C ALA A 41 -18.84 -9.76 2.41
N LEU A 42 -18.16 -9.23 3.42
CA LEU A 42 -18.74 -8.85 4.71
C LEU A 42 -19.39 -7.45 4.71
N GLY A 43 -19.31 -6.69 3.60
CA GLY A 43 -19.83 -5.32 3.54
C GLY A 43 -19.01 -4.29 4.32
N LEU A 44 -17.76 -4.59 4.65
CA LEU A 44 -16.88 -3.76 5.48
C LEU A 44 -15.83 -2.97 4.68
N HIS A 45 -15.90 -3.00 3.34
CA HIS A 45 -14.89 -2.38 2.49
C HIS A 45 -15.06 -0.86 2.42
N ALA A 46 -14.20 -0.15 3.16
CA ALA A 46 -14.09 1.30 3.15
C ALA A 46 -12.71 1.73 2.64
N ILE A 47 -12.65 2.83 1.89
CA ILE A 47 -11.43 3.47 1.42
C ILE A 47 -11.54 4.95 1.72
N GLU A 48 -10.56 5.48 2.44
CA GLU A 48 -10.39 6.91 2.66
C GLU A 48 -9.14 7.37 1.91
N ARG A 49 -9.21 8.53 1.25
CA ARG A 49 -8.04 9.17 0.64
C ARG A 49 -7.49 10.18 1.63
N PHE A 50 -6.17 10.17 1.84
CA PHE A 50 -5.54 11.16 2.70
C PHE A 50 -5.84 12.57 2.16
N PRO A 51 -6.38 13.49 2.98
CA PRO A 51 -6.95 14.76 2.51
C PRO A 51 -5.99 15.61 1.67
N ASP A 52 -4.70 15.62 2.05
CA ASP A 52 -3.66 16.44 1.43
C ASP A 52 -2.65 15.60 0.65
N ALA A 53 -3.05 14.42 0.15
CA ALA A 53 -2.16 13.58 -0.62
C ALA A 53 -1.66 14.36 -1.86
N PRO A 54 -0.32 14.49 -2.07
CA PRO A 54 0.18 15.07 -3.30
C PRO A 54 -0.42 14.28 -4.47
N HIS A 55 -1.00 14.97 -5.45
CA HIS A 55 -1.60 14.33 -6.61
C HIS A 55 -0.56 13.41 -7.25
N ALA A 56 -0.80 12.11 -7.22
CA ALA A 56 0.06 11.13 -7.88
C ALA A 56 0.05 11.46 -9.38
N HIS A 57 1.20 11.91 -9.88
CA HIS A 57 1.49 12.01 -11.31
C HIS A 57 1.89 10.62 -11.84
#